data_AF-A0A431IDQ7-F1
#
_entry.id   AF-A0A431IDQ7-F1
#
_cell.length_a   1.000
_cell.length_b   1.000
_cell.length_c   1.000
_cell.angle_alpha   90.00
_cell.angle_beta   90.00
_cell.angle_gamma   90.00
#
_symmetry.space_group_name_H-M   'P 1'
#
loop_
_entity.id
_entity.type
_entity.pdbx_description
1 polymer ?
#
loop_
_entity_poly.entity_id
_entity_poly.type
_entity_poly.pdbx_seq_one_letter_code
_entity_poly.pdbx_strand_id
1 'polypeptide(L)'
;MPSRNELNVRAAAVGFDGSTIPNDSKLEQKVLWLEKNSSTVTGTAPTGTVTASGVAVAGETITIGDVTYTWRAAVNNAVANEIKIGAAATNSLDNLKDAINGTSAVGAPGTEYSQLTKRHPKVTAGAKNATTLVVASTDTNANGSLATTETMTNWAWGAATLSAGTMGGIAQGTSTSAGVAGISGDRNTSV
;
A
#
# COMPACT_ATOMS: atom_id res chain seq x y z
N MET A 1 7.14 32.11 -22.09
CA MET A 1 8.01 31.40 -21.13
C MET A 1 7.39 31.59 -19.75
N PRO A 2 7.19 30.52 -18.98
CA PRO A 2 6.76 30.63 -17.58
C PRO A 2 7.72 31.54 -16.81
N SER A 3 7.21 32.28 -15.84
CA SER A 3 8.02 33.06 -14.92
C SER A 3 8.95 32.15 -14.10
N ARG A 4 10.08 32.69 -13.62
CA ARG A 4 11.02 31.95 -12.76
C ARG A 4 10.33 31.29 -11.56
N ASN A 5 9.35 31.96 -10.95
CA ASN A 5 8.61 31.40 -9.83
C ASN A 5 7.76 30.18 -10.26
N GLU A 6 7.11 30.23 -11.41
CA GLU A 6 6.37 29.09 -11.96
C GLU A 6 7.30 27.92 -12.30
N LEU A 7 8.49 28.19 -12.85
CA LEU A 7 9.49 27.17 -13.12
C LEU A 7 10.01 26.50 -11.83
N ASN A 8 10.23 27.28 -10.77
CA ASN A 8 10.65 26.74 -9.47
C ASN A 8 9.56 25.89 -8.82
N VAL A 9 8.29 26.28 -8.95
CA VAL A 9 7.15 25.49 -8.46
C VAL A 9 7.05 24.15 -9.20
N ARG A 10 7.20 24.17 -10.52
CA ARG A 10 7.19 22.94 -11.34
C ARG A 10 8.40 22.05 -11.08
N ALA A 11 9.58 22.65 -10.93
CA ALA A 11 10.80 21.95 -10.53
C ALA A 11 10.61 21.22 -9.18
N ALA A 12 10.04 21.91 -8.18
CA ALA A 12 9.73 21.30 -6.88
C ALA A 12 8.72 20.15 -7.01
N ALA A 13 7.72 20.28 -7.89
CA ALA A 13 6.74 19.22 -8.12
C ALA A 13 7.38 17.93 -8.67
N VAL A 14 8.46 18.03 -9.46
CA VAL A 14 9.24 16.89 -9.98
C VAL A 14 10.45 16.53 -9.11
N GLY A 15 10.56 17.08 -7.89
CA GLY A 15 11.64 16.78 -6.95
C GLY A 15 13.02 17.30 -7.38
N PHE A 16 13.04 18.38 -8.16
CA PHE A 16 14.26 19.02 -8.66
C PHE A 16 14.45 20.41 -8.04
N ASP A 17 15.66 20.72 -7.57
CA ASP A 17 15.99 22.08 -7.12
C ASP A 17 16.41 22.97 -8.30
N GLY A 18 15.50 23.85 -8.70
CA GLY A 18 15.69 24.80 -9.79
C GLY A 18 16.71 25.91 -9.51
N SER A 19 17.16 26.08 -8.25
CA SER A 19 18.14 27.11 -7.86
C SER A 19 19.53 26.89 -8.49
N THR A 20 19.83 25.64 -8.85
CA THR A 20 21.09 25.22 -9.48
C THR A 20 21.21 25.63 -10.95
N ILE A 21 20.11 26.07 -11.59
CA ILE A 21 20.09 26.49 -13.00
C ILE A 21 19.78 28.00 -13.09
N PRO A 22 20.78 28.86 -13.31
CA PRO A 22 20.59 30.32 -13.37
C PRO A 22 19.90 30.81 -14.64
N ASN A 23 19.82 29.99 -15.70
CA ASN A 23 19.15 30.33 -16.94
C ASN A 23 17.73 29.75 -17.00
N ASP A 24 16.72 30.61 -17.14
CA ASP A 24 15.30 30.24 -17.15
C ASP A 24 14.96 29.25 -18.27
N SER A 25 15.51 29.42 -19.47
CA SER A 25 15.26 28.52 -20.61
C SER A 25 15.89 27.13 -20.40
N LYS A 26 17.01 27.05 -19.68
CA LYS A 26 17.62 25.76 -19.30
C LYS A 26 16.82 25.08 -18.19
N LEU A 27 16.28 25.85 -17.25
CA LEU A 27 15.42 25.34 -16.19
C LEU A 27 14.11 24.79 -16.77
N GLU A 28 13.46 25.54 -17.66
CA GLU A 28 12.23 25.12 -18.35
C GLU A 28 12.42 23.82 -19.13
N GLN A 29 13.51 23.68 -19.91
CA GLN A 29 13.80 22.45 -20.64
C GLN A 29 14.02 21.26 -19.71
N LYS A 30 14.73 21.46 -18.59
CA LYS A 30 14.96 20.41 -17.59
C LYS A 30 13.65 19.98 -16.91
N VAL A 31 12.82 20.94 -16.52
CA VAL A 31 11.51 20.69 -15.91
C VAL A 31 10.61 19.93 -16.87
N LEU A 32 10.48 20.37 -18.13
CA LEU A 32 9.67 19.69 -19.15
C LEU A 32 10.15 18.26 -19.41
N TRP A 33 11.46 18.03 -19.43
CA TRP A 33 12.04 16.69 -19.57
C TRP A 33 11.70 15.79 -18.37
N LEU A 34 11.78 16.34 -17.16
CA LEU A 34 11.43 15.61 -15.92
C LEU A 34 9.93 15.31 -15.84
N GLU A 35 9.08 16.28 -16.15
CA GLU A 35 7.63 16.11 -16.22
C GLU A 35 7.25 15.02 -17.23
N LYS A 36 7.90 14.99 -18.40
CA LYS A 36 7.65 14.02 -19.47
C LYS A 36 8.18 12.61 -19.17
N ASN A 37 9.29 12.50 -18.43
CA ASN A 37 9.92 11.21 -18.09
C ASN A 37 9.59 10.73 -16.66
N SER A 38 8.76 11.47 -15.93
CA SER A 38 8.18 11.05 -14.64
C SER A 38 7.41 9.75 -14.85
N SER A 39 7.98 8.65 -14.37
CA SER A 39 7.46 7.32 -14.70
C SER A 39 6.74 6.65 -13.54
N THR A 40 6.95 7.05 -12.28
CA THR A 40 6.27 6.46 -11.12
C THR A 40 6.20 7.42 -9.92
N VAL A 41 5.08 7.36 -9.19
CA VAL A 41 4.95 7.89 -7.83
C VAL A 41 5.41 6.80 -6.87
N THR A 42 6.54 6.98 -6.17
CA THR A 42 7.20 5.97 -5.30
C THR A 42 6.55 5.84 -3.93
N GLY A 43 5.23 5.93 -3.89
CA GLY A 43 4.49 5.79 -2.65
C GLY A 43 4.59 4.35 -2.15
N THR A 44 4.86 4.17 -0.86
CA THR A 44 4.72 2.85 -0.22
C THR A 44 3.42 2.85 0.56
N ALA A 45 2.61 1.81 0.38
CA ALA A 45 1.38 1.65 1.15
C ALA A 45 1.70 1.38 2.63
N PRO A 46 0.96 2.00 3.57
CA PRO A 46 0.99 1.61 4.97
C PRO A 46 0.70 0.12 5.13
N THR A 47 1.45 -0.56 6.01
CA THR A 47 1.28 -1.98 6.27
C THR A 47 1.14 -2.26 7.76
N GLY A 48 0.54 -3.41 8.07
CA GLY A 48 0.47 -3.98 9.40
C GLY A 48 0.57 -5.49 9.30
N THR A 49 1.10 -6.11 10.35
CA THR A 49 1.20 -7.57 10.44
C THR A 49 0.39 -8.05 11.63
N VAL A 50 -0.52 -9.00 11.38
CA VAL A 50 -1.12 -9.80 12.45
C VAL A 50 -0.29 -11.06 12.65
N THR A 51 0.03 -11.37 13.90
CA THR A 51 0.81 -12.54 14.31
C THR A 51 -0.04 -13.46 15.17
N ALA A 52 -0.08 -14.74 14.82
CA ALA A 52 -0.80 -15.79 15.51
C ALA A 52 0.17 -16.70 16.30
N SER A 53 -0.13 -16.92 17.58
CA SER A 53 0.54 -17.91 18.44
C SER A 53 -0.26 -19.20 18.62
N GLY A 54 -1.51 -19.23 18.15
CA GLY A 54 -2.44 -20.35 18.30
C GLY A 54 -3.68 -20.22 17.42
N VAL A 55 -4.65 -21.11 17.56
CA VAL A 55 -5.91 -21.04 16.81
C VAL A 55 -6.80 -19.94 17.39
N ALA A 56 -7.57 -19.26 16.53
CA ALA A 56 -8.58 -18.30 16.96
C ALA A 56 -9.73 -18.99 17.71
N VAL A 57 -10.40 -18.24 18.59
CA VAL A 57 -11.55 -18.71 19.38
C VAL A 57 -12.84 -18.10 18.82
N ALA A 58 -13.94 -18.84 18.92
CA ALA A 58 -15.23 -18.36 18.43
C ALA A 58 -15.68 -17.13 19.22
N GLY A 59 -16.13 -16.09 18.51
CA GLY A 59 -16.56 -14.82 19.11
C GLY A 59 -15.49 -13.73 19.09
N GLU A 60 -14.22 -14.08 18.91
CA GLU A 60 -13.15 -13.09 18.79
C GLU A 60 -13.29 -12.27 17.50
N THR A 61 -12.66 -11.10 17.48
CA THR A 61 -12.73 -10.15 16.37
C THR A 61 -11.39 -9.53 16.03
N ILE A 62 -11.28 -9.09 14.78
CA ILE A 62 -10.24 -8.21 14.25
C ILE A 62 -10.97 -7.14 13.44
N THR A 63 -10.64 -5.90 13.72
CA THR A 63 -11.17 -4.73 13.03
C THR A 63 -10.04 -4.03 12.29
N ILE A 64 -10.30 -3.69 11.03
CA ILE A 64 -9.40 -2.92 10.17
C ILE A 64 -10.18 -1.72 9.65
N GLY A 65 -9.86 -0.51 10.14
CA GLY A 65 -10.67 0.68 9.92
C GLY A 65 -12.11 0.44 10.38
N ASP A 66 -13.04 0.40 9.42
CA ASP A 66 -14.48 0.32 9.67
C ASP A 66 -15.04 -1.11 9.52
N VAL A 67 -14.21 -2.09 9.14
CA VAL A 67 -14.64 -3.48 8.90
C VAL A 67 -14.19 -4.37 10.04
N THR A 68 -15.16 -5.02 10.68
CA THR A 68 -14.91 -6.03 11.72
C THR A 68 -15.16 -7.43 11.16
N TYR A 69 -14.13 -8.27 11.23
CA TYR A 69 -14.21 -9.70 10.99
C TYR A 69 -14.45 -10.43 12.30
N THR A 70 -15.28 -11.47 12.27
CA THR A 70 -15.64 -12.21 13.48
C THR A 70 -15.42 -13.70 13.29
N TRP A 71 -14.75 -14.34 14.24
CA TRP A 71 -14.41 -15.76 14.17
C TRP A 71 -15.58 -16.62 14.65
N ARG A 72 -15.84 -17.70 13.91
CA ARG A 72 -16.90 -18.68 14.20
C ARG A 72 -16.41 -20.09 13.94
N ALA A 73 -16.94 -21.05 14.72
CA ALA A 73 -16.73 -22.47 14.42
C ALA A 73 -17.37 -22.88 13.07
N ALA A 74 -18.48 -22.23 12.70
CA ALA A 74 -19.13 -22.34 11.40
C ALA A 74 -19.72 -20.98 11.02
N VAL A 75 -19.63 -20.61 9.74
CA VAL A 75 -20.13 -19.32 9.25
C VAL A 75 -21.65 -19.34 9.05
N ASN A 76 -22.32 -18.27 9.44
CA ASN A 76 -23.69 -17.99 9.04
C ASN A 76 -23.67 -17.14 7.77
N ASN A 77 -24.12 -17.72 6.65
CA ASN A 77 -24.14 -17.04 5.35
C ASN A 77 -25.16 -15.90 5.25
N ALA A 78 -25.99 -15.69 6.27
CA ALA A 78 -26.85 -14.51 6.40
C ALA A 78 -26.18 -13.33 7.13
N VAL A 79 -24.97 -13.50 7.67
CA VAL A 79 -24.22 -12.47 8.42
C VAL A 79 -22.89 -12.20 7.73
N ALA A 80 -22.64 -10.97 7.29
CA ALA A 80 -21.37 -10.63 6.63
C ALA A 80 -20.16 -10.68 7.58
N ASN A 81 -18.97 -10.87 7.03
CA ASN A 81 -17.66 -10.79 7.70
C ASN A 81 -17.42 -11.85 8.79
N GLU A 82 -18.21 -12.93 8.81
CA GLU A 82 -17.88 -14.09 9.63
C GLU A 82 -16.82 -14.96 8.95
N ILE A 83 -15.80 -15.35 9.71
CA ILE A 83 -14.67 -16.17 9.25
C ILE A 83 -14.72 -17.50 9.99
N LYS A 84 -14.62 -18.60 9.24
CA LYS A 84 -14.55 -19.93 9.84
C LYS A 84 -13.18 -20.14 10.46
N ILE A 85 -13.17 -20.66 11.68
CA ILE A 85 -11.97 -21.12 12.35
C ILE A 85 -11.51 -22.42 11.70
N GLY A 86 -10.31 -22.41 11.14
CA GLY A 86 -9.67 -23.60 10.57
C GLY A 86 -9.04 -24.49 11.66
N ALA A 87 -8.62 -25.70 11.25
CA ALA A 87 -8.03 -26.68 12.16
C ALA A 87 -6.70 -26.20 12.79
N ALA A 88 -5.97 -25.33 12.10
CA ALA A 88 -4.76 -24.68 12.60
C ALA A 88 -4.79 -23.17 12.32
N ALA A 89 -3.96 -22.41 13.03
CA ALA A 89 -3.85 -20.96 12.89
C ALA A 89 -3.61 -20.53 11.44
N THR A 90 -2.73 -21.25 10.74
CA THR A 90 -2.44 -21.04 9.31
C THR A 90 -3.67 -21.11 8.41
N ASN A 91 -4.62 -22.02 8.70
CA ASN A 91 -5.85 -22.16 7.93
C ASN A 91 -6.81 -20.99 8.19
N SER A 92 -6.94 -20.58 9.46
CA SER A 92 -7.72 -19.39 9.82
C SER A 92 -7.13 -18.11 9.19
N LEU A 93 -5.80 -18.01 9.06
CA LEU A 93 -5.14 -16.89 8.38
C LEU A 93 -5.41 -16.92 6.86
N ASP A 94 -5.45 -18.09 6.23
CA ASP A 94 -5.86 -18.23 4.82
C ASP A 94 -7.31 -17.77 4.63
N ASN A 95 -8.21 -18.20 5.51
CA ASN A 95 -9.62 -17.79 5.47
C ASN A 95 -9.79 -16.27 5.66
N LEU A 96 -9.05 -15.65 6.58
CA LEU A 96 -9.04 -14.21 6.75
C LEU A 96 -8.49 -13.49 5.51
N LYS A 97 -7.39 -13.99 4.92
CA LYS A 97 -6.80 -13.42 3.70
C LYS A 97 -7.81 -13.43 2.55
N ASP A 98 -8.48 -14.55 2.34
CA ASP A 98 -9.49 -14.68 1.29
C ASP A 98 -10.69 -13.77 1.53
N ALA A 99 -11.16 -13.65 2.78
CA ALA A 99 -12.23 -12.73 3.14
C ALA A 99 -11.87 -11.26 2.94
N ILE A 100 -10.65 -10.84 3.31
CA ILE A 100 -10.16 -9.47 3.07
C ILE A 100 -10.11 -9.19 1.57
N ASN A 101 -9.58 -10.13 0.79
CA ASN A 101 -9.43 -9.94 -0.65
C ASN A 101 -10.71 -10.20 -1.45
N GLY A 102 -11.73 -10.82 -0.85
CA GLY A 102 -12.92 -11.29 -1.53
C GLY A 102 -12.60 -12.37 -2.57
N THR A 103 -11.62 -13.23 -2.29
CA THR A 103 -11.10 -14.26 -3.20
C THR A 103 -11.42 -15.66 -2.70
N SER A 104 -11.24 -16.65 -3.58
CA SER A 104 -11.38 -18.07 -3.24
C SER A 104 -10.07 -18.82 -3.48
N ALA A 105 -8.93 -18.26 -3.06
CA ALA A 105 -7.61 -18.81 -3.38
C ALA A 105 -7.32 -20.10 -2.61
N VAL A 106 -7.74 -20.16 -1.35
CA VAL A 106 -7.62 -21.35 -0.48
C VAL A 106 -9.00 -21.78 0.02
N GLY A 107 -9.82 -20.84 0.50
CA GLY A 107 -11.15 -21.09 1.02
C GLY A 107 -12.23 -20.40 0.21
N ALA A 108 -13.40 -21.03 0.08
CA ALA A 108 -14.50 -20.47 -0.71
C ALA A 108 -15.49 -19.63 0.12
N PRO A 109 -16.07 -18.56 -0.46
CA PRO A 109 -17.20 -17.86 0.14
C PRO A 109 -18.35 -18.84 0.37
N GLY A 110 -19.04 -18.69 1.50
CA GLY A 110 -20.12 -19.57 1.90
C GLY A 110 -19.69 -20.77 2.75
N THR A 111 -18.39 -21.08 2.80
CA THR A 111 -17.84 -22.22 3.55
C THR A 111 -16.78 -21.79 4.55
N GLU A 112 -15.75 -21.08 4.08
CA GLU A 112 -14.60 -20.69 4.90
C GLU A 112 -14.70 -19.24 5.40
N TYR A 113 -15.51 -18.42 4.72
CA TYR A 113 -15.98 -17.13 5.19
C TYR A 113 -17.40 -16.90 4.67
N SER A 114 -18.19 -16.07 5.36
CA SER A 114 -19.59 -15.86 5.02
C SER A 114 -19.77 -15.33 3.59
N GLN A 115 -20.77 -15.84 2.88
CA GLN A 115 -21.08 -15.47 1.49
C GLN A 115 -21.39 -13.97 1.31
N LEU A 116 -21.92 -13.28 2.32
CA LEU A 116 -22.21 -11.84 2.26
C LEU A 116 -20.97 -10.96 2.46
N THR A 117 -19.83 -11.55 2.81
CA THR A 117 -18.56 -10.83 2.96
C THR A 117 -18.10 -10.31 1.60
N LYS A 118 -17.92 -8.99 1.51
CA LYS A 118 -17.37 -8.33 0.34
C LYS A 118 -15.88 -8.09 0.53
N ARG A 119 -15.13 -7.95 -0.57
CA ARG A 119 -13.74 -7.50 -0.54
C ARG A 119 -13.62 -6.23 0.30
N HIS A 120 -12.61 -6.18 1.17
CA HIS A 120 -12.35 -5.02 1.99
C HIS A 120 -12.09 -3.78 1.12
N PRO A 121 -12.76 -2.63 1.38
CA PRO A 121 -12.69 -1.48 0.48
C PRO A 121 -11.34 -0.78 0.48
N LYS A 122 -10.62 -0.79 1.62
CA LYS A 122 -9.42 0.03 1.85
C LYS A 122 -8.11 -0.76 2.04
N VAL A 123 -8.14 -2.10 2.01
CA VAL A 123 -6.94 -2.91 2.27
C VAL A 123 -6.88 -4.15 1.38
N THR A 124 -5.69 -4.72 1.26
CA THR A 124 -5.43 -6.01 0.61
C THR A 124 -4.57 -6.86 1.55
N ALA A 125 -4.89 -8.14 1.68
CA ALA A 125 -4.11 -9.11 2.44
C ALA A 125 -3.03 -9.75 1.55
N GLY A 126 -1.76 -9.51 1.88
CA GLY A 126 -0.58 -9.84 1.09
C GLY A 126 0.17 -11.07 1.58
N ALA A 127 1.46 -10.92 1.88
CA ALA A 127 2.33 -12.00 2.28
C ALA A 127 1.82 -12.72 3.54
N LYS A 128 1.89 -14.05 3.53
CA LYS A 128 1.42 -14.91 4.61
C LYS A 128 2.38 -16.08 4.80
N ASN A 129 2.61 -16.46 6.04
CA ASN A 129 3.25 -17.72 6.40
C ASN A 129 2.40 -18.44 7.46
N ALA A 130 2.94 -19.46 8.13
CA ALA A 130 2.18 -20.25 9.10
C ALA A 130 1.64 -19.45 10.30
N THR A 131 2.31 -18.35 10.67
CA THR A 131 2.00 -17.58 11.89
C THR A 131 1.75 -16.10 11.63
N THR A 132 2.01 -15.56 10.44
CA THR A 132 1.80 -14.13 10.16
C THR A 132 1.05 -13.89 8.87
N LEU A 133 0.28 -12.80 8.85
CA LEU A 133 -0.35 -12.24 7.66
C LEU A 133 -0.08 -10.73 7.62
N VAL A 134 0.44 -10.27 6.48
CA VAL A 134 0.67 -8.86 6.20
C VAL A 134 -0.55 -8.28 5.49
N VAL A 135 -1.06 -7.17 6.00
CA VAL A 135 -2.16 -6.40 5.41
C VAL A 135 -1.63 -5.03 5.01
N ALA A 136 -1.92 -4.62 3.77
CA ALA A 136 -1.49 -3.35 3.21
C ALA A 136 -2.70 -2.50 2.84
N SER A 137 -2.61 -1.20 3.07
CA SER A 137 -3.58 -0.23 2.57
C SER A 137 -3.60 -0.24 1.04
N THR A 138 -4.78 -0.02 0.44
CA THR A 138 -4.88 0.22 -1.01
C THR A 138 -4.44 1.64 -1.38
N ASP A 139 -4.41 2.55 -0.42
CA ASP A 139 -3.83 3.89 -0.62
C ASP A 139 -2.31 3.80 -0.44
N THR A 140 -1.56 4.02 -1.53
CA THR A 140 -0.12 3.81 -1.61
C THR A 140 0.68 4.97 -1.01
N ASN A 141 0.08 5.82 -0.18
CA ASN A 141 0.74 6.94 0.47
C ASN A 141 0.44 7.00 1.98
N ALA A 142 1.02 7.98 2.69
CA ALA A 142 0.88 8.14 4.13
C ALA A 142 -0.57 8.34 4.63
N ASN A 143 -1.50 8.76 3.77
CA ASN A 143 -2.92 8.93 4.10
C ASN A 143 -3.67 7.58 4.22
N GLY A 144 -3.06 6.48 3.77
CA GLY A 144 -3.62 5.14 3.87
C GLY A 144 -3.61 4.53 5.28
N SER A 145 -3.27 5.30 6.32
CA SER A 145 -3.24 4.85 7.71
C SER A 145 -4.65 4.46 8.18
N LEU A 146 -4.78 3.27 8.73
CA LEU A 146 -6.04 2.72 9.24
C LEU A 146 -5.82 2.13 10.62
N ALA A 147 -6.75 2.35 11.54
CA ALA A 147 -6.73 1.71 12.85
C ALA A 147 -6.87 0.19 12.70
N THR A 148 -6.11 -0.55 13.51
CA THR A 148 -6.17 -1.99 13.62
C THR A 148 -6.36 -2.36 15.09
N THR A 149 -7.42 -3.11 15.38
CA THR A 149 -7.73 -3.59 16.72
C THR A 149 -8.22 -5.03 16.68
N GLU A 150 -8.16 -5.70 17.83
CA GLU A 150 -8.48 -7.10 17.98
C GLU A 150 -8.96 -7.41 19.40
N THR A 151 -9.79 -8.44 19.52
CA THR A 151 -10.22 -9.03 20.80
C THR A 151 -9.70 -10.47 20.95
N MET A 152 -8.62 -10.78 20.24
CA MET A 152 -8.10 -12.12 20.08
C MET A 152 -7.22 -12.53 21.26
N THR A 153 -7.32 -13.78 21.70
CA THR A 153 -6.49 -14.35 22.78
C THR A 153 -5.10 -14.72 22.26
N ASN A 154 -5.03 -15.28 21.06
CA ASN A 154 -3.81 -15.88 20.51
C ASN A 154 -3.18 -15.04 19.40
N TRP A 155 -3.83 -13.96 18.96
CA TRP A 155 -3.41 -13.19 17.79
C TRP A 155 -3.24 -11.74 18.20
N ALA A 156 -2.25 -11.07 17.63
CA ALA A 156 -2.01 -9.66 17.91
C ALA A 156 -1.55 -8.90 16.66
N TRP A 157 -1.98 -7.66 16.52
CA TRP A 157 -1.37 -6.72 15.58
C TRP A 157 -0.02 -6.24 16.13
N GLY A 158 0.96 -6.06 15.23
CA GLY A 158 2.24 -5.47 15.59
C GLY A 158 2.14 -3.98 15.97
N ALA A 159 1.06 -3.30 15.59
CA ALA A 159 0.80 -1.88 15.88
C ALA A 159 -0.70 -1.58 15.88
N ALA A 160 -1.10 -0.46 16.50
CA ALA A 160 -2.50 -0.01 16.53
C ALA A 160 -3.00 0.60 15.21
N THR A 161 -2.10 0.84 14.24
CA THR A 161 -2.45 1.31 12.90
C THR A 161 -1.59 0.65 11.83
N LEU A 162 -2.15 0.53 10.61
CA LEU A 162 -1.33 0.34 9.41
C LEU A 162 -0.47 1.59 9.23
N SER A 163 0.85 1.43 9.24
CA SER A 163 1.79 2.56 9.30
C SER A 163 2.96 2.37 8.33
N ALA A 164 3.91 3.31 8.36
CA ALA A 164 5.10 3.34 7.50
C ALA A 164 4.82 3.49 5.98
N GLY A 165 3.66 4.07 5.62
CA GLY A 165 3.45 4.51 4.25
C GLY A 165 4.25 5.78 3.95
N THR A 166 4.91 5.83 2.81
CA THR A 166 5.70 6.99 2.38
C THR A 166 4.91 7.75 1.34
N MET A 167 4.90 9.09 1.43
CA MET A 167 4.34 9.91 0.37
C MET A 167 5.15 9.68 -0.90
N GLY A 168 4.47 9.33 -1.99
CA GLY A 168 5.20 9.02 -3.22
C GLY A 168 5.83 10.27 -3.81
N GLY A 169 7.14 10.19 -4.06
CA GLY A 169 7.84 11.16 -4.87
C GLY A 169 7.74 10.77 -6.34
N ILE A 170 7.83 11.75 -7.23
CA ILE A 170 8.09 11.45 -8.63
C ILE A 170 9.50 10.83 -8.72
N ALA A 171 9.59 9.54 -9.05
CA ALA A 171 10.87 8.96 -9.43
C ALA A 171 11.32 9.62 -10.73
N GLN A 172 12.41 10.37 -10.66
CA GLN A 172 13.07 10.88 -11.86
C GLN A 172 13.60 9.67 -12.64
N GLY A 173 13.05 9.42 -13.82
CA GLY A 173 13.60 8.51 -14.80
C GLY A 173 14.95 9.04 -15.29
N THR A 174 15.99 8.92 -14.47
CA THR A 174 17.37 9.19 -14.88
C THR A 174 17.87 7.95 -15.63
N SER A 175 17.50 7.84 -16.91
CA SER A 175 18.25 6.97 -17.80
C SER A 175 19.68 7.48 -17.82
N THR A 176 20.57 6.81 -17.08
CA THR A 176 22.03 7.03 -17.12
C THR A 176 22.65 6.33 -18.31
N SER A 177 22.05 6.46 -19.50
CA SER A 177 22.80 6.19 -20.73
C SER A 177 23.76 7.37 -20.94
N ALA A 178 24.98 7.22 -20.46
CA ALA A 178 26.09 8.02 -20.96
C ALA A 178 26.24 7.77 -22.48
N GLY A 179 25.98 8.80 -23.30
CA GLY A 179 26.14 8.81 -24.77
C GLY A 179 24.87 8.36 -25.53
N VAL A 180 24.39 8.99 -26.62
CA VAL A 180 24.98 9.86 -27.65
C VAL A 180 23.99 11.00 -28.01
N ALA A 181 24.54 12.11 -28.51
CA ALA A 181 23.94 13.41 -28.82
C ALA A 181 22.53 13.44 -29.43
N GLY A 182 21.68 14.34 -28.92
CA GLY A 182 20.40 14.67 -29.55
C GLY A 182 19.41 15.51 -28.74
N ILE A 183 19.66 15.77 -27.45
CA ILE A 183 18.82 16.67 -26.64
C ILE A 183 19.69 17.86 -26.21
N SER A 184 19.22 19.07 -26.53
CA SER A 184 19.80 20.33 -26.06
C SER A 184 20.07 20.28 -24.55
N GLY A 185 21.35 20.39 -24.15
CA GLY A 185 21.72 20.71 -22.76
C GLY A 185 22.71 19.79 -22.03
N ASP A 186 23.30 18.76 -22.65
CA ASP A 186 24.35 17.99 -21.96
C ASP A 186 25.66 18.79 -21.81
N ARG A 187 26.03 18.96 -20.53
CA ARG A 187 27.15 19.69 -19.91
C ARG A 187 27.08 21.23 -19.95
N ASN A 188 26.60 21.81 -18.85
CA ASN A 188 27.21 23.04 -18.33
C ASN A 188 28.33 22.68 -17.36
N THR A 189 29.40 22.05 -17.85
CA THR A 189 30.66 22.04 -17.10
C THR A 189 31.22 23.45 -17.22
N SER A 190 31.23 24.17 -16.10
CA SER A 190 31.89 25.47 -16.01
C SER A 190 33.38 25.27 -16.32
N VAL A 191 33.80 25.77 -17.48
CA VAL A 191 35.13 26.32 -17.74
C VAL A 191 34.93 27.67 -18.42
#